data_AF-A0A7V2WNQ6-F1
#
_entry.id   AF-A0A7V2WNQ6-F1
#
_cell.length_a   1.000
_cell.length_b   1.000
_cell.length_c   1.000
_cell.angle_alpha   90.00
_cell.angle_beta   90.00
_cell.angle_gamma   90.00
#
_symmetry.space_group_name_H-M   'P 1'
#
loop_
_entity.id
_entity.type
_entity.pdbx_description
1 polymer ?
#
loop_
_entity_poly.entity_id
_entity_poly.type
_entity_poly.pdbx_seq_one_letter_code
_entity_poly.pdbx_strand_id
1 'polypeptide(L)'
;VSDGSWVYVKNRKRTRVDHYPLTTTPLRLILDKNVNFFRETKIQSIDETDELTSVTVKDTSSFASGSLVLVYDRIGKKLQQWVVVDERGRRTTVTLSNIENDISADPKLFRVKLPKSGLRDEADLR
;
A
#
# COMPACT_ATOMS: atom_id res chain seq x y z
N VAL A 1 2.28 -3.45 -8.10
CA VAL A 1 3.70 -3.04 -8.27
C VAL A 1 3.74 -1.53 -8.08
N SER A 2 4.75 -0.99 -7.40
CA SER A 2 4.97 0.46 -7.33
C SER A 2 6.35 0.80 -7.85
N ASP A 3 6.47 1.96 -8.51
CA ASP A 3 7.73 2.55 -8.96
C ASP A 3 8.20 3.71 -8.06
N GLY A 4 7.52 3.92 -6.93
CA GLY A 4 7.77 5.03 -5.99
C GLY A 4 7.01 6.33 -6.30
N SER A 5 6.32 6.43 -7.44
CA SER A 5 5.43 7.55 -7.76
C SER A 5 3.99 7.09 -7.95
N TRP A 6 3.80 5.90 -8.49
CA TRP A 6 2.51 5.29 -8.79
C TRP A 6 2.41 3.89 -8.21
N VAL A 7 1.19 3.45 -7.95
CA VAL A 7 0.85 2.06 -7.65
C VAL A 7 0.03 1.51 -8.80
N TYR A 8 0.55 0.44 -9.40
CA TYR A 8 -0.08 -0.29 -10.49
C TYR A 8 -0.72 -1.58 -9.99
N VAL A 9 -2.01 -1.74 -10.28
CA VAL A 9 -2.80 -2.94 -9.96
C VAL A 9 -3.13 -3.66 -11.27
N LYS A 10 -2.52 -4.83 -11.46
CA LYS A 10 -2.76 -5.69 -12.63
C LYS A 10 -3.68 -6.85 -12.23
N ASN A 11 -4.89 -6.87 -12.76
CA ASN A 11 -5.78 -8.01 -12.65
C ASN A 11 -5.49 -8.98 -13.81
N ARG A 12 -5.05 -10.22 -13.52
CA ARG A 12 -4.74 -11.23 -14.56
C ARG A 12 -5.92 -11.56 -15.48
N LYS A 13 -7.16 -11.31 -15.04
CA LYS A 13 -8.39 -11.54 -15.81
C LYS A 13 -8.80 -10.34 -16.67
N ARG A 14 -8.15 -9.18 -16.53
CA ARG A 14 -8.43 -7.96 -17.30
C ARG A 14 -7.20 -7.54 -18.09
N THR A 15 -7.43 -6.94 -19.25
CA THR A 15 -6.36 -6.39 -20.11
C THR A 15 -5.88 -5.02 -19.64
N ARG A 16 -6.67 -4.31 -18.82
CA ARG A 16 -6.33 -2.98 -18.28
C ARG A 16 -5.51 -3.10 -17.00
N VAL A 17 -4.55 -2.19 -16.87
CA VAL A 17 -3.81 -1.93 -15.63
C VAL A 17 -4.36 -0.66 -15.01
N ASP A 18 -4.90 -0.77 -13.80
CA ASP A 18 -5.32 0.40 -13.03
C ASP A 18 -4.07 0.99 -12.33
N HIS A 19 -4.00 2.31 -12.24
CA HIS A 19 -2.91 3.00 -11.57
C HIS A 19 -3.41 4.20 -10.78
N TYR A 20 -2.72 4.48 -9.68
CA TYR A 20 -3.04 5.56 -8.74
C TYR A 20 -1.75 6.25 -8.30
N PRO A 21 -1.71 7.58 -8.14
CA PRO A 21 -0.57 8.25 -7.53
C PRO A 21 -0.34 7.65 -6.14
N LEU A 22 0.90 7.28 -5.81
CA LEU A 22 1.22 6.66 -4.52
C LEU A 22 0.79 7.58 -3.36
N THR A 23 1.05 8.88 -3.50
CA THR A 23 0.75 9.92 -2.51
C THR A 23 -0.72 10.08 -2.17
N THR A 24 -1.63 9.60 -3.03
CA THR A 24 -3.08 9.66 -2.78
C THR A 24 -3.63 8.36 -2.19
N THR A 25 -2.76 7.42 -1.84
CA THR A 25 -3.14 6.12 -1.29
C THR A 25 -2.53 5.91 0.09
N PRO A 26 -3.19 5.18 1.01
CA PRO A 26 -2.59 4.85 2.30
C PRO A 26 -1.33 3.99 2.18
N LEU A 27 -1.04 3.41 1.01
CA LEU A 27 0.20 2.66 0.75
C LEU A 27 1.45 3.54 0.89
N ARG A 28 1.34 4.86 0.74
CA ARG A 28 2.49 5.76 0.91
C ARG A 28 3.14 5.61 2.28
N LEU A 29 2.34 5.30 3.31
CA LEU A 29 2.80 5.09 4.69
C LEU A 29 3.74 3.88 4.84
N ILE A 30 3.82 2.98 3.86
CA ILE A 30 4.72 1.81 3.91
C ILE A 30 5.67 1.73 2.72
N LEU A 31 5.45 2.51 1.66
CA LEU A 31 6.25 2.47 0.44
C LEU A 31 7.09 3.74 0.20
N ASP A 32 6.75 4.87 0.83
CA ASP A 32 7.56 6.08 0.69
C ASP A 32 8.95 5.89 1.29
N LYS A 33 9.95 6.52 0.68
CA LYS A 33 11.36 6.40 1.10
C LYS A 33 11.59 6.88 2.54
N ASN A 34 10.85 7.91 2.96
CA ASN A 34 10.99 8.53 4.26
C ASN A 34 9.60 8.69 4.87
N VAL A 35 9.14 7.71 5.64
CA VAL A 35 7.87 7.80 6.37
C VAL A 35 8.15 8.09 7.83
N ASN A 36 7.54 9.16 8.36
CA ASN A 36 7.48 9.37 9.80
C ASN A 36 6.10 9.02 10.35
N PHE A 37 5.92 7.78 10.81
CA PHE A 37 4.64 7.31 11.35
C PHE A 37 4.11 8.18 12.49
N PHE A 38 4.97 8.71 13.36
CA PHE A 38 4.53 9.54 14.49
C PHE A 38 3.94 10.89 14.07
N ARG A 39 4.35 11.43 12.92
CA ARG A 39 3.89 12.74 12.41
C ARG A 39 2.80 12.60 11.36
N GLU A 40 2.89 11.56 10.55
CA GLU A 40 2.08 11.39 9.34
C GLU A 40 0.88 10.46 9.53
N THR A 41 0.73 9.88 10.72
CA THR A 41 -0.38 8.98 11.00
C THR A 41 -1.15 9.35 12.26
N LYS A 42 -2.45 9.04 12.23
CA LYS A 42 -3.34 9.05 13.38
C LYS A 42 -3.83 7.64 13.62
N ILE A 43 -3.60 7.13 14.82
CA ILE A 43 -4.15 5.84 15.25
C ILE A 43 -5.67 5.96 15.36
N GLN A 44 -6.38 5.02 14.74
CA GLN A 44 -7.84 4.92 14.81
C GLN A 44 -8.28 3.84 15.80
N SER A 45 -7.66 2.67 15.74
CA SER A 45 -7.94 1.56 16.65
C SER A 45 -6.68 0.75 16.90
N ILE A 46 -6.66 0.09 18.05
CA ILE A 46 -5.72 -0.97 18.38
C ILE A 46 -6.57 -2.14 18.84
N ASP A 47 -6.38 -3.29 18.20
CA ASP A 47 -7.12 -4.52 18.45
C ASP A 47 -6.09 -5.60 18.82
N GLU A 48 -6.23 -6.19 20.01
CA GLU A 48 -5.27 -7.16 20.55
C GLU A 48 -5.93 -8.51 20.80
N THR A 49 -5.23 -9.56 20.41
CA THR A 49 -5.52 -10.95 20.80
C THR A 49 -4.30 -11.54 21.50
N ASP A 50 -4.39 -12.79 21.94
CA ASP A 50 -3.24 -13.47 22.56
C ASP A 50 -2.06 -13.64 21.59
N GLU A 51 -2.33 -13.70 20.29
CA GLU A 51 -1.35 -13.96 19.23
C GLU A 51 -0.96 -12.70 18.44
N LEU A 52 -1.89 -11.77 18.22
CA LEU A 52 -1.72 -10.68 17.26
C LEU A 52 -2.06 -9.31 17.88
N THR A 53 -1.37 -8.29 17.39
CA THR A 53 -1.72 -6.88 17.60
C THR A 53 -2.00 -6.24 16.24
N SER A 54 -3.20 -5.70 16.07
CA SER A 54 -3.59 -4.96 14.88
C SER A 54 -3.70 -3.47 15.20
N VAL A 55 -3.05 -2.63 14.38
CA VAL A 55 -3.08 -1.17 14.52
C VAL A 55 -3.69 -0.60 13.25
N THR A 56 -4.84 0.05 13.38
CA THR A 56 -5.46 0.80 12.28
C THR A 56 -4.99 2.24 12.34
N VAL A 57 -4.38 2.72 11.27
CA VAL A 57 -3.93 4.10 11.13
C VAL A 57 -4.57 4.77 9.92
N LYS A 58 -4.77 6.08 10.04
CA LYS A 58 -5.04 6.97 8.92
C LYS A 58 -3.87 7.88 8.66
N ASP A 59 -3.70 8.21 7.40
CA ASP A 59 -2.84 9.29 6.98
C ASP A 59 -3.38 10.63 7.51
N THR A 60 -2.51 11.47 8.07
CA THR A 60 -2.90 12.82 8.53
C THR A 60 -2.88 13.84 7.40
N SER A 61 -2.23 13.54 6.28
CA SER A 61 -2.27 14.39 5.11
C SER A 61 -3.68 14.36 4.48
N SER A 62 -4.09 15.50 3.94
CA SER A 62 -5.37 15.62 3.21
C SER A 62 -5.35 14.93 1.84
N PHE A 63 -4.25 14.26 1.47
CA PHE A 63 -4.03 13.73 0.12
C PHE A 63 -4.35 12.24 0.01
N ALA A 64 -4.11 11.45 1.07
CA ALA A 64 -4.32 10.01 1.06
C ALA A 64 -5.63 9.61 1.78
N SER A 65 -6.64 9.25 0.99
CA SER A 65 -7.92 8.75 1.51
C SER A 65 -7.86 7.26 1.85
N GLY A 66 -8.51 6.87 2.96
CA GLY A 66 -8.59 5.46 3.39
C GLY A 66 -7.90 5.21 4.72
N SER A 67 -7.58 3.95 5.02
CA SER A 67 -6.81 3.54 6.20
C SER A 67 -5.86 2.39 5.89
N LEU A 68 -4.86 2.24 6.75
CA LEU A 68 -3.90 1.15 6.74
C LEU A 68 -4.02 0.37 8.05
N VAL A 69 -4.19 -0.94 7.96
CA VAL A 69 -4.15 -1.85 9.11
C VAL A 69 -2.82 -2.58 9.09
N LEU A 70 -2.04 -2.46 10.15
CA LEU A 70 -0.78 -3.18 10.36
C LEU A 70 -1.00 -4.28 11.38
N VAL A 71 -0.67 -5.51 11.02
CA VAL A 71 -0.87 -6.69 11.87
C VAL A 71 0.49 -7.24 12.25
N TYR A 72 0.75 -7.26 13.56
CA TYR A 72 1.98 -7.74 14.16
C TYR A 72 1.73 -9.03 14.93
N ASP A 73 2.69 -9.93 14.90
CA ASP A 73 2.80 -11.01 15.89
C ASP A 73 3.18 -10.42 17.25
N ARG A 74 2.50 -10.82 18.32
CA ARG A 74 2.62 -10.22 19.65
C ARG A 74 3.94 -10.54 20.34
N ILE A 75 4.48 -11.73 20.12
CA ILE A 75 5.71 -12.20 20.78
C ILE A 75 6.94 -11.57 20.13
N GLY A 76 7.08 -11.76 18.81
CA GLY A 76 8.21 -11.29 18.03
C GLY A 76 8.11 -9.83 17.60
N LYS A 77 6.94 -9.19 17.76
CA LYS A 77 6.66 -7.81 17.31
C LYS A 77 6.97 -7.61 15.82
N LYS A 78 6.84 -8.67 15.03
CA LYS A 78 7.13 -8.69 13.60
C LYS A 78 5.86 -8.42 12.82
N LEU A 79 5.96 -7.55 11.81
CA LEU A 79 4.84 -7.31 10.88
C LEU A 79 4.57 -8.59 10.08
N GLN A 80 3.35 -9.10 10.15
CA GLN A 80 2.91 -10.32 9.47
C GLN A 80 2.02 -9.99 8.27
N GLN A 81 1.28 -8.89 8.33
CA GLN A 81 0.34 -8.52 7.30
C GLN A 81 0.09 -7.02 7.34
N TRP A 82 -0.21 -6.44 6.18
CA TRP A 82 -0.89 -5.16 6.12
C TRP A 82 -2.14 -5.23 5.25
N VAL A 83 -3.12 -4.40 5.58
CA VAL A 83 -4.34 -4.25 4.80
C VAL A 83 -4.55 -2.79 4.48
N VAL A 84 -4.66 -2.48 3.20
CA VAL A 84 -5.08 -1.16 2.73
C VAL A 84 -6.58 -1.17 2.51
N VAL A 85 -7.27 -0.22 3.12
CA VAL A 85 -8.69 0.02 2.93
C VAL A 85 -8.84 1.38 2.25
N ASP A 86 -9.35 1.40 1.03
CA ASP A 86 -9.56 2.67 0.32
C ASP A 86 -10.85 3.40 0.78
N GLU A 87 -11.07 4.60 0.25
CA GLU A 87 -12.25 5.44 0.56
C GLU A 87 -13.60 4.78 0.24
N ARG A 88 -13.63 3.73 -0.60
CA ARG A 88 -14.83 2.98 -0.97
C ARG A 88 -14.97 1.70 -0.14
N GLY A 89 -14.11 1.51 0.86
CA GLY A 89 -14.06 0.32 1.71
C GLY A 89 -13.46 -0.92 1.03
N ARG A 90 -12.85 -0.79 -0.16
CA ARG A 90 -12.21 -1.93 -0.83
C ARG A 90 -10.90 -2.26 -0.14
N ARG A 91 -10.65 -3.57 0.04
CA ARG A 91 -9.53 -4.09 0.80
C ARG A 91 -8.48 -4.72 -0.11
N THR A 92 -7.22 -4.32 0.08
CA THR A 92 -6.05 -5.02 -0.46
C THR A 92 -5.24 -5.55 0.71
N THR A 93 -5.15 -6.87 0.82
CA THR A 93 -4.40 -7.56 1.88
C THR A 93 -3.08 -8.07 1.33
N VAL A 94 -1.98 -7.83 2.05
CA VAL A 94 -0.67 -8.43 1.77
C VAL A 94 -0.19 -9.13 3.04
N THR A 95 0.02 -10.43 2.92
CA THR A 95 0.60 -11.27 3.99
C THR A 95 2.07 -11.46 3.69
N LEU A 96 2.90 -11.32 4.72
CA LEU A 96 4.33 -11.47 4.67
C LEU A 96 4.73 -12.85 5.19
N SER A 97 5.58 -13.54 4.44
CA SER A 97 6.17 -14.81 4.84
C SER A 97 7.57 -14.91 4.26
N ASN A 98 8.44 -15.67 4.92
CA ASN A 98 9.83 -15.92 4.48
C ASN A 98 10.57 -14.60 4.16
N ILE A 99 10.48 -13.61 5.05
CA ILE A 99 11.10 -12.30 4.84
C ILE A 99 12.63 -12.45 4.87
N GLU A 100 13.27 -12.05 3.79
CA GLU A 100 14.72 -11.85 3.70
C GLU A 100 15.03 -10.35 3.80
N ASN A 101 15.87 -9.97 4.76
CA ASN A 101 16.28 -8.57 4.97
C ASN A 101 17.61 -8.29 4.26
N ASP A 102 17.90 -7.01 4.06
CA ASP A 102 19.18 -6.51 3.53
C ASP A 102 19.58 -7.07 2.14
N ILE A 103 18.60 -7.54 1.38
CA ILE A 103 18.80 -7.99 0.00
C ILE A 103 18.90 -6.80 -0.96
N SER A 104 19.73 -6.94 -1.98
CA SER A 104 19.71 -6.03 -3.14
C SER A 104 18.76 -6.58 -4.20
N ALA A 105 17.49 -6.16 -4.14
CA ALA A 105 16.49 -6.56 -5.13
C ALA A 105 16.78 -5.91 -6.51
N ASP A 106 16.61 -6.66 -7.61
CA ASP A 106 16.76 -6.11 -8.97
C ASP A 106 15.77 -4.94 -9.18
N PRO A 107 16.26 -3.72 -9.48
CA PRO A 107 15.40 -2.55 -9.71
C PRO A 107 14.33 -2.76 -10.79
N LYS A 108 14.50 -3.70 -11.72
CA LYS A 108 13.51 -4.04 -12.75
C LYS A 108 12.21 -4.60 -12.17
N LEU A 109 12.23 -5.20 -10.98
CA LEU A 109 11.04 -5.71 -10.29
C LEU A 109 10.02 -4.61 -9.97
N PHE A 110 10.49 -3.36 -9.86
CA PHE A 110 9.69 -2.19 -9.52
C PHE A 110 9.27 -1.37 -10.75
N ARG A 111 9.52 -1.87 -11.96
CA ARG A 111 9.14 -1.19 -13.21
C ARG A 111 7.98 -1.91 -13.89
N VAL A 112 6.92 -1.17 -14.24
CA VAL A 112 5.76 -1.71 -14.96
C VAL A 112 5.81 -1.26 -16.41
N LYS A 113 5.75 -2.23 -17.34
CA LYS A 113 5.53 -1.94 -18.77
C LYS A 113 4.03 -1.82 -19.02
N LEU A 114 3.57 -0.59 -19.25
CA LEU A 114 2.18 -0.34 -19.63
C LEU A 114 1.96 -0.70 -21.11
N PRO A 115 0.84 -1.36 -21.45
CA PRO A 115 0.46 -1.55 -22.84
C PRO A 115 0.13 -0.20 -23.49
N LYS A 116 0.56 0.00 -24.75
CA LYS A 116 0.39 1.27 -25.51
C LYS A 116 -1.07 1.76 -25.62
N SER A 117 -2.06 0.90 -25.38
CA SER A 117 -3.48 1.21 -25.47
C SER A 117 -4.15 1.62 -24.14
N GLY A 118 -3.40 1.71 -23.04
CA GLY A 118 -3.94 1.94 -21.68
C GLY A 118 -3.86 3.37 -21.16
N LEU A 119 -3.15 4.27 -21.85
CA LEU A 119 -3.09 5.70 -21.54
C LEU A 119 -4.22 6.39 -22.30
N ARG A 120 -5.44 6.38 -21.74
CA ARG A 120 -6.43 7.39 -22.10
C ARG A 120 -6.18 8.55 -21.17
N ASP A 121 -5.69 9.65 -21.71
CA ASP A 121 -5.56 10.90 -20.99
C ASP A 121 -6.95 11.34 -20.51
N GLU A 122 -7.06 11.80 -19.27
CA GLU A 122 -8.29 12.40 -18.72
C GLU A 122 -8.81 13.60 -19.54
N ALA A 123 -8.02 14.06 -20.51
CA ALA A 123 -8.37 15.09 -21.49
C ALA A 123 -9.44 14.65 -22.52
N ASP A 124 -9.68 13.34 -22.70
CA ASP A 124 -10.64 12.82 -23.69
C ASP A 124 -12.11 12.78 -23.19
N LEU A 125 -12.40 13.33 -22.01
CA LEU A 125 -13.75 13.36 -21.39
C LEU A 125 -14.39 14.76 -21.36
N ARG A 126 -14.00 15.67 -22.27
CA ARG A 126 -14.67 16.97 -22.45
C ARG A 126 -15.22 17.13 -23.85
#